data_AF-A0A813C6X5-F1
#
_entry.id   AF-A0A813C6X5-F1
#
_cell.length_a   1.000
_cell.length_b   1.000
_cell.length_c   1.000
_cell.angle_alpha   90.00
_cell.angle_beta   90.00
_cell.angle_gamma   90.00
#
_symmetry.space_group_name_H-M   'P 1'
#
loop_
_entity.id
_entity.type
_entity.pdbx_description
1 polymer ?
#
loop_
_entity_poly.entity_id
_entity_poly.type
_entity_poly.pdbx_seq_one_letter_code
_entity_poly.pdbx_strand_id
1 'polypeptide(L)'
;MAQYNTNVPSFYRVEERDIVMPAESRLQVDLFDFQDTLGEAINGEKLIGSTVIDLEDRWHSAAWKDCMDRRQQVPTENRGLINPQLSGQNCGSIEMWVEMIDSVRASDIKASELRKPPAMEIEIRLVIRTCKNVKLWDGSKTDVKVTVDLECKEYEGVTMGFPKLQPTDVHLGSTGNAIFNWRIVYPRIVMPTKSCTMDLKLYQANFVSADEFIGAVSVDLRRYVERVARDMDMIYIEKADLQFTAGAAGEGEEGGDGADAAEEETVGSVQFEMWFMTQSEANQKRNGKGREDPNDFPQLVTPAEGRGWGDVLGGFSLSLPDLGLMKKVIPLILFTLLCLVLLRFVGLL
;
A
#
# COMPACT_ATOMS: atom_id res chain seq x y z
N MET A 1 -3.07 -29.51 14.20
CA MET A 1 -4.02 -28.43 13.85
C MET A 1 -3.59 -27.92 12.49
N ALA A 2 -4.45 -28.04 11.49
CA ALA A 2 -4.10 -27.70 10.12
C ALA A 2 -4.40 -26.24 9.81
N GLN A 3 -3.53 -25.62 9.03
CA GLN A 3 -3.77 -24.33 8.38
C GLN A 3 -3.85 -24.60 6.88
N TYR A 4 -5.01 -24.33 6.28
CA TYR A 4 -5.28 -24.70 4.90
C TYR A 4 -4.79 -23.63 3.91
N ASN A 5 -4.33 -24.06 2.72
CA ASN A 5 -3.98 -23.20 1.59
C ASN A 5 -2.93 -22.12 1.90
N THR A 6 -1.91 -22.43 2.71
CA THR A 6 -0.83 -21.50 3.05
C THR A 6 0.51 -22.20 3.18
N ASN A 7 1.57 -21.54 2.71
CA ASN A 7 2.97 -21.90 2.96
C ASN A 7 3.62 -21.04 4.06
N VAL A 8 2.85 -20.12 4.67
CA VAL A 8 3.28 -19.29 5.81
C VAL A 8 2.20 -19.39 6.90
N PRO A 9 2.05 -20.57 7.55
CA PRO A 9 1.03 -20.76 8.57
C PRO A 9 1.39 -20.01 9.87
N SER A 10 0.38 -19.48 10.54
CA SER A 10 0.52 -18.91 11.89
C SER A 10 -0.38 -19.67 12.85
N PHE A 11 0.20 -20.42 13.78
CA PHE A 11 -0.56 -21.34 14.65
C PHE A 11 -1.12 -20.68 15.90
N TYR A 12 -0.43 -19.66 16.44
CA TYR A 12 -0.80 -18.94 17.66
C TYR A 12 -1.24 -19.86 18.81
N ARG A 13 -0.42 -20.86 19.13
CA ARG A 13 -0.74 -21.89 20.11
C ARG A 13 0.35 -21.97 21.17
N VAL A 14 -0.10 -22.12 22.41
CA VAL A 14 0.74 -22.45 23.57
C VAL A 14 0.52 -23.91 23.92
N GLU A 15 1.60 -24.60 24.25
CA GLU A 15 1.57 -25.95 24.81
C GLU A 15 2.39 -25.95 26.10
N GLU A 16 1.76 -26.39 27.18
CA GLU A 16 2.39 -26.54 28.50
C GLU A 16 2.58 -28.04 28.76
N ARG A 17 3.76 -28.41 29.26
CA ARG A 17 4.10 -29.79 29.57
C ARG A 17 5.00 -29.86 30.80
N ASP A 18 4.61 -30.69 31.76
CA ASP A 18 5.48 -31.10 32.85
C ASP A 18 6.52 -32.10 32.31
N ILE A 19 7.80 -31.83 32.61
CA ILE A 19 8.91 -32.69 32.18
C ILE A 19 9.80 -33.08 33.36
N VAL A 20 10.37 -34.28 33.30
CA VAL A 20 11.35 -34.76 34.29
C VAL A 20 12.73 -34.86 33.64
N MET A 21 13.63 -33.95 34.03
CA MET A 21 15.03 -33.95 33.58
C MET A 21 15.88 -34.94 34.40
N PRO A 22 16.84 -35.67 33.79
CA PRO A 22 17.31 -35.58 32.41
C PRO A 22 16.55 -36.47 31.41
N ALA A 23 15.56 -37.25 31.87
CA ALA A 23 14.88 -38.24 31.04
C ALA A 23 14.13 -37.63 29.85
N GLU A 24 13.59 -36.43 30.01
CA GLU A 24 12.81 -35.70 29.00
C GLU A 24 13.50 -34.40 28.55
N SER A 25 14.80 -34.47 28.24
CA SER A 25 15.61 -33.31 27.86
C SER A 25 15.51 -32.89 26.38
N ARG A 26 14.77 -33.62 25.54
CA ARG A 26 14.68 -33.33 24.10
C ARG A 26 13.27 -32.96 23.70
N LEU A 27 13.09 -31.73 23.24
CA LEU A 27 11.85 -31.26 22.62
C LEU A 27 11.97 -31.33 21.11
N GLN A 28 11.23 -32.25 20.48
CA GLN A 28 11.15 -32.37 19.03
C GLN A 28 9.85 -31.70 18.53
N VAL A 29 9.98 -30.89 17.49
CA VAL A 29 8.85 -30.23 16.83
C VAL A 29 8.83 -30.64 15.37
N ASP A 30 7.73 -31.28 14.96
CA ASP A 30 7.52 -31.80 13.61
C ASP A 30 6.44 -30.99 12.89
N LEU A 31 6.71 -30.62 11.64
CA LEU A 31 5.77 -29.95 10.76
C LEU A 31 5.33 -30.90 9.65
N PHE A 32 4.02 -31.07 9.50
CA PHE A 32 3.41 -31.95 8.49
C PHE A 32 2.63 -31.15 7.44
N ASP A 33 2.63 -31.66 6.22
CA ASP A 33 1.69 -31.27 5.16
C ASP A 33 0.38 -32.03 5.42
N PHE A 34 -0.72 -31.29 5.56
CA PHE A 34 -2.02 -31.84 5.92
C PHE A 34 -2.94 -31.82 4.70
N GLN A 35 -3.36 -32.98 4.23
CA GLN A 35 -4.33 -33.10 3.14
C GLN A 35 -5.58 -33.86 3.61
N ASP A 36 -6.74 -33.23 3.48
CA ASP A 36 -8.02 -33.85 3.81
C ASP A 36 -8.47 -34.81 2.68
N THR A 37 -7.74 -35.92 2.51
CA THR A 37 -8.06 -36.95 1.52
C THR A 37 -8.07 -38.35 2.15
N LEU A 38 -8.91 -39.24 1.62
CA LEU A 38 -8.99 -40.65 2.03
C LEU A 38 -7.64 -41.40 1.93
N GLY A 39 -6.69 -40.89 1.14
CA GLY A 39 -5.36 -41.49 0.97
C GLY A 39 -4.42 -41.29 2.17
N GLU A 40 -4.53 -40.19 2.91
CA GLU A 40 -3.69 -39.95 4.10
C GLU A 40 -4.16 -40.74 5.32
N ALA A 41 -5.45 -41.09 5.42
CA ALA A 41 -5.96 -41.99 6.45
C ALA A 41 -5.29 -43.39 6.41
N ILE A 42 -4.69 -43.75 5.27
CA ILE A 42 -4.02 -45.03 5.04
C ILE A 42 -2.49 -44.89 5.12
N ASN A 43 -1.92 -43.78 4.65
CA ASN A 43 -0.47 -43.60 4.50
C ASN A 43 0.18 -42.66 5.54
N GLY A 44 -0.61 -41.96 6.36
CA GLY A 44 -0.14 -40.95 7.32
C GLY A 44 0.15 -39.59 6.67
N GLU A 45 0.23 -38.55 7.50
CA GLU A 45 0.55 -37.18 7.09
C GLU A 45 2.02 -37.09 6.63
N LYS A 46 2.29 -36.29 5.59
CA LYS A 46 3.64 -36.16 5.02
C LYS A 46 4.48 -35.18 5.85
N LEU A 47 5.57 -35.66 6.43
CA LEU A 47 6.54 -34.82 7.15
C LEU A 47 7.19 -33.80 6.19
N ILE A 48 7.01 -32.51 6.48
CA ILE A 48 7.70 -31.40 5.81
C ILE A 48 9.13 -31.28 6.38
N GLY A 49 9.26 -31.24 7.71
CA GLY A 49 10.55 -31.16 8.39
C GLY A 49 10.42 -31.14 9.91
N SER A 50 11.54 -31.32 10.60
CA SER A 50 11.63 -31.43 12.05
C SER A 50 12.75 -30.54 12.61
N THR A 51 12.61 -30.09 13.85
CA THR A 51 13.68 -29.46 14.62
C THR A 51 13.70 -30.03 16.03
N VAL A 52 14.89 -30.14 16.63
CA VAL A 52 15.08 -30.64 17.98
C VAL A 52 15.75 -29.57 18.83
N ILE A 53 15.23 -29.39 20.04
CA ILE A 53 15.72 -28.46 21.05
C ILE A 53 16.21 -29.28 22.23
N ASP A 54 17.46 -29.03 22.63
CA ASP A 54 18.01 -29.56 23.87
C ASP A 54 17.61 -28.64 25.03
N LEU A 55 16.80 -29.18 25.93
CA LEU A 55 16.28 -28.50 27.10
C LEU A 55 17.31 -28.42 28.23
N GLU A 56 18.31 -29.29 28.30
CA GLU A 56 19.40 -29.16 29.29
C GLU A 56 20.26 -27.94 28.97
N ASP A 57 20.68 -27.83 27.71
CA ASP A 57 21.43 -26.67 27.23
C ASP A 57 20.66 -25.38 27.47
N ARG A 58 19.34 -25.41 27.29
CA ARG A 58 18.46 -24.28 27.56
C ARG A 58 18.42 -23.94 29.06
N TRP A 59 18.31 -24.95 29.92
CA TRP A 59 18.17 -24.78 31.37
C TRP A 59 19.47 -24.30 32.00
N HIS A 60 20.62 -24.64 31.42
CA HIS A 60 21.93 -24.24 31.92
C HIS A 60 22.51 -22.99 31.24
N SER A 61 21.86 -22.47 30.19
CA SER A 61 22.32 -21.28 29.48
C SER A 61 22.19 -20.00 30.32
N ALA A 62 23.32 -19.38 30.65
CA ALA A 62 23.37 -18.13 31.39
C ALA A 62 22.70 -16.95 30.64
N ALA A 63 22.81 -16.92 29.30
CA ALA A 63 22.17 -15.91 28.47
C ALA A 63 20.64 -16.02 28.52
N TRP A 64 20.12 -17.25 28.48
CA TRP A 64 18.68 -17.49 28.61
C TRP A 64 18.16 -17.13 30.00
N LYS A 65 18.88 -17.51 31.07
CA LYS A 65 18.54 -17.08 32.43
C LYS A 65 18.55 -15.56 32.59
N ASP A 66 19.49 -14.86 31.96
CA ASP A 66 19.51 -13.40 31.96
C ASP A 66 18.23 -12.80 31.35
N CYS A 67 17.84 -13.28 30.17
CA CYS A 67 16.63 -12.83 29.50
C CYS A 67 15.37 -13.12 30.32
N MET A 68 15.23 -14.35 30.83
CA MET A 68 14.05 -14.78 31.58
C MET A 68 13.94 -14.14 32.97
N ASP A 69 15.02 -14.18 33.77
CA ASP A 69 14.95 -13.78 35.18
C ASP A 69 15.17 -12.28 35.37
N ARG A 70 16.08 -11.65 34.61
CA ARG A 70 16.41 -10.22 34.78
C ARG A 70 15.59 -9.31 33.86
N ARG A 71 15.42 -9.71 32.60
CA ARG A 71 14.73 -8.86 31.59
C ARG A 71 13.25 -9.19 31.46
N GLN A 72 12.78 -10.28 32.07
CA GLN A 72 11.41 -10.79 31.94
C GLN A 72 10.97 -10.89 30.47
N GLN A 73 11.91 -11.26 29.60
CA GLN A 73 11.71 -11.33 28.17
C GLN A 73 12.08 -12.72 27.71
N VAL A 74 11.12 -13.41 27.11
CA VAL A 74 11.32 -14.72 26.51
C VAL A 74 11.89 -14.53 25.10
N PRO A 75 13.10 -15.02 24.81
CA PRO A 75 13.68 -14.91 23.48
C PRO A 75 12.87 -15.70 22.45
N THR A 76 12.47 -15.03 21.36
CA THR A 76 11.94 -15.68 20.17
C THR A 76 13.07 -16.34 19.37
N GLU A 77 12.85 -17.59 18.94
CA GLU A 77 13.76 -18.39 18.14
C GLU A 77 13.19 -18.60 16.74
N ASN A 78 14.00 -18.38 15.71
CA ASN A 78 13.72 -18.84 14.34
C ASN A 78 14.57 -20.09 14.08
N ARG A 79 13.91 -21.24 13.97
CA ARG A 79 14.56 -22.55 13.81
C ARG A 79 14.31 -23.10 12.42
N GLY A 80 15.38 -23.52 11.75
CA GLY A 80 15.27 -24.27 10.49
C GLY A 80 14.63 -25.64 10.72
N LEU A 81 13.78 -26.05 9.78
CA LEU A 81 13.15 -27.36 9.75
C LEU A 81 13.93 -28.25 8.78
N ILE A 82 14.40 -29.41 9.26
CA ILE A 82 15.23 -30.33 8.49
C ILE A 82 14.42 -31.58 8.17
N ASN A 83 14.44 -32.01 6.91
CA ASN A 83 13.81 -33.27 6.51
C ASN A 83 14.85 -34.38 6.32
N PRO A 84 14.87 -35.42 7.18
CA PRO A 84 15.81 -36.53 7.04
C PRO A 84 15.65 -37.31 5.73
N GLN A 85 14.43 -37.34 5.17
CA GLN A 85 14.13 -38.07 3.93
C GLN A 85 14.62 -37.32 2.68
N LEU A 86 14.83 -36.00 2.78
CA LEU A 86 15.34 -35.14 1.70
C LEU A 86 16.81 -34.79 1.92
N SER A 87 17.63 -35.77 2.32
CA SER A 87 19.09 -35.60 2.51
C SER A 87 19.46 -34.50 3.53
N GLY A 88 18.60 -34.20 4.50
CA GLY A 88 18.86 -33.17 5.51
C GLY A 88 18.76 -31.74 4.99
N GLN A 89 18.07 -31.51 3.87
CA GLN A 89 17.80 -30.16 3.38
C GLN A 89 16.91 -29.38 4.34
N ASN A 90 17.11 -28.06 4.37
CA ASN A 90 16.24 -27.14 5.06
C ASN A 90 14.93 -27.01 4.25
N CYS A 91 13.81 -27.36 4.86
CA CYS A 91 12.48 -27.38 4.25
C CYS A 91 11.57 -26.26 4.77
N GLY A 92 12.14 -25.26 5.46
CA GLY A 92 11.42 -24.12 5.99
C GLY A 92 11.94 -23.67 7.35
N SER A 93 11.22 -22.77 7.99
CA SER A 93 11.56 -22.33 9.34
C SER A 93 10.31 -22.21 10.20
N ILE A 94 10.49 -22.37 11.50
CA ILE A 94 9.47 -22.14 12.51
C ILE A 94 9.95 -21.03 13.45
N GLU A 95 9.10 -20.03 13.66
CA GLU A 95 9.28 -19.04 14.71
C GLU A 95 8.52 -19.49 15.95
N MET A 96 9.22 -19.62 17.07
CA MET A 96 8.67 -20.11 18.34
C MET A 96 9.48 -19.60 19.52
N TRP A 97 9.03 -19.84 20.74
CA TRP A 97 9.86 -19.69 21.94
C TRP A 97 9.57 -20.83 22.91
N VAL A 98 10.49 -21.08 23.84
CA VAL A 98 10.35 -22.12 24.86
C VAL A 98 10.60 -21.50 26.22
N GLU A 99 9.57 -21.51 27.07
CA GLU A 99 9.69 -21.06 28.46
C GLU A 99 9.93 -22.27 29.35
N MET A 100 11.04 -22.25 30.10
CA MET A 100 11.30 -23.28 31.10
C MET A 100 11.29 -22.66 32.48
N ILE A 101 10.42 -23.19 33.33
CA ILE A 101 10.13 -22.68 34.66
C ILE A 101 10.16 -23.90 35.59
N ASP A 102 10.75 -23.77 36.79
CA ASP A 102 10.65 -24.83 37.78
C ASP A 102 9.22 -24.97 38.30
N SER A 103 8.87 -26.15 38.80
CA SER A 103 7.51 -26.48 39.25
C SER A 103 6.99 -25.58 40.38
N VAL A 104 7.88 -24.99 41.19
CA VAL A 104 7.49 -24.08 42.28
C VAL A 104 7.09 -22.73 41.69
N ARG A 105 7.88 -22.19 40.75
CA ARG A 105 7.53 -20.95 40.05
C ARG A 105 6.35 -21.10 39.11
N ALA A 106 6.15 -22.28 38.52
CA ALA A 106 5.06 -22.55 37.58
C ALA A 106 3.66 -22.43 38.22
N SER A 107 3.53 -22.66 39.54
CA SER A 107 2.25 -22.42 40.23
C SER A 107 1.89 -20.94 40.36
N ASP A 108 2.89 -20.06 40.31
CA ASP A 108 2.72 -18.62 40.50
C ASP A 108 2.74 -17.85 39.17
N ILE A 109 3.36 -18.40 38.12
CA ILE A 109 3.52 -17.77 36.82
C ILE A 109 2.63 -18.47 35.79
N LYS A 110 1.65 -17.73 35.27
CA LYS A 110 0.86 -18.18 34.11
C LYS A 110 1.74 -18.17 32.86
N ALA A 111 1.63 -19.19 32.01
CA ALA A 111 2.32 -19.22 30.74
C ALA A 111 1.98 -18.00 29.88
N SER A 112 2.98 -17.48 29.15
CA SER A 112 2.76 -16.40 28.20
C SER A 112 1.74 -16.81 27.14
N GLU A 113 0.71 -16.01 26.96
CA GLU A 113 -0.30 -16.29 25.95
C GLU A 113 0.21 -15.88 24.56
N LEU A 114 0.38 -16.85 23.67
CA LEU A 114 0.56 -16.58 22.24
C LEU A 114 -0.82 -16.44 21.59
N ARG A 115 -1.26 -15.20 21.36
CA ARG A 115 -2.51 -14.89 20.66
C ARG A 115 -2.27 -14.35 19.26
N LYS A 116 -3.21 -14.60 18.35
CA LYS A 116 -3.25 -13.89 17.06
C LYS A 116 -3.33 -12.39 17.37
N PRO A 117 -2.47 -11.55 16.75
CA PRO A 117 -2.58 -10.11 16.89
C PRO A 117 -4.02 -9.66 16.57
N PRO A 118 -4.61 -8.76 17.36
CA PRO A 118 -5.92 -8.22 17.04
C PRO A 118 -5.87 -7.61 15.63
N ALA A 119 -6.90 -7.87 14.83
CA ALA A 119 -7.02 -7.23 13.52
C ALA A 119 -7.06 -5.72 13.75
N MET A 120 -6.06 -5.03 13.21
CA MET A 120 -5.92 -3.59 13.33
C MET A 120 -6.10 -2.96 11.97
N GLU A 121 -6.85 -1.88 11.94
CA GLU A 121 -7.07 -1.09 10.75
C GLU A 121 -6.13 0.11 10.74
N ILE A 122 -5.52 0.36 9.59
CA ILE A 122 -4.64 1.50 9.35
C ILE A 122 -5.25 2.37 8.26
N GLU A 123 -5.04 3.68 8.39
CA GLU A 123 -5.31 4.65 7.35
C GLU A 123 -4.01 5.27 6.83
N ILE A 124 -3.87 5.30 5.51
CA ILE A 124 -2.79 6.03 4.82
C ILE A 124 -3.38 7.31 4.23
N ARG A 125 -2.70 8.43 4.46
CA ARG A 125 -3.00 9.70 3.79
C ARG A 125 -1.78 10.14 3.01
N LEU A 126 -1.95 10.41 1.74
CA LEU A 126 -0.93 11.00 0.87
C LEU A 126 -1.41 12.39 0.46
N VAL A 127 -0.55 13.39 0.59
CA VAL A 127 -0.79 14.73 0.06
C VAL A 127 0.21 14.99 -1.05
N ILE A 128 -0.29 15.06 -2.28
CA ILE A 128 0.49 15.48 -3.44
C ILE A 128 0.57 17.01 -3.41
N ARG A 129 1.78 17.54 -3.21
CA ARG A 129 2.02 18.99 -3.14
C ARG A 129 2.25 19.56 -4.52
N THR A 130 3.34 19.16 -5.15
CA THR A 130 3.79 19.71 -6.43
C THR A 130 4.43 18.64 -7.30
N CYS A 131 4.27 18.73 -8.61
CA CYS A 131 5.16 18.07 -9.56
C CYS A 131 6.14 19.09 -10.15
N LYS A 132 7.40 18.68 -10.39
CA LYS A 132 8.46 19.53 -10.93
C LYS A 132 9.18 18.83 -12.08
N ASN A 133 9.71 19.64 -13.01
CA ASN A 133 10.44 19.18 -14.19
C ASN A 133 9.66 18.14 -15.01
N VAL A 134 8.33 18.30 -15.08
CA VAL A 134 7.47 17.42 -15.87
C VAL A 134 7.78 17.59 -17.36
N LYS A 135 7.98 16.47 -18.06
CA LYS A 135 8.15 16.42 -19.52
C LYS A 135 6.97 17.12 -20.19
N LEU A 136 7.26 18.10 -21.05
CA LEU A 136 6.26 18.87 -21.76
C LEU A 136 5.79 18.10 -23.00
N TRP A 137 4.47 18.00 -23.18
CA TRP A 137 3.88 17.27 -24.30
C TRP A 137 4.03 18.00 -25.65
N ASP A 138 3.63 19.27 -25.73
CA ASP A 138 3.67 20.05 -26.98
C ASP A 138 4.97 20.88 -27.14
N GLY A 139 5.94 20.66 -26.26
CA GLY A 139 7.20 21.41 -26.19
C GLY A 139 7.09 22.79 -25.50
N SER A 140 5.89 23.20 -25.10
CA SER A 140 5.65 24.49 -24.44
C SER A 140 4.89 24.37 -23.11
N LYS A 141 3.84 23.55 -23.08
CA LYS A 141 2.94 23.36 -21.95
C LYS A 141 2.46 21.92 -21.86
N THR A 142 1.98 21.56 -20.69
CA THR A 142 1.37 20.27 -20.40
C THR A 142 0.27 20.47 -19.36
N ASP A 143 -0.84 19.73 -19.47
CA ASP A 143 -1.89 19.69 -18.46
C ASP A 143 -1.61 18.50 -17.56
N VAL A 144 -1.24 18.74 -16.31
CA VAL A 144 -0.71 17.69 -15.44
C VAL A 144 -1.83 17.07 -14.60
N LYS A 145 -1.91 15.75 -14.61
CA LYS A 145 -2.73 14.95 -13.69
C LYS A 145 -1.89 13.83 -13.09
N VAL A 146 -2.10 13.53 -11.82
CA VAL A 146 -1.50 12.36 -11.16
C VAL A 146 -2.61 11.42 -10.73
N THR A 147 -2.43 10.12 -10.94
CA THR A 147 -3.29 9.10 -10.34
C THR A 147 -2.49 8.25 -9.37
N VAL A 148 -3.12 7.85 -8.28
CA VAL A 148 -2.52 6.99 -7.27
C VAL A 148 -3.34 5.71 -7.17
N ASP A 149 -2.71 4.55 -7.32
CA ASP A 149 -3.34 3.25 -7.15
C ASP A 149 -2.73 2.51 -5.96
N LEU A 150 -3.56 1.83 -5.18
CA LEU A 150 -3.14 1.06 -4.02
C LEU A 150 -3.31 -0.44 -4.29
N GLU A 151 -2.18 -1.13 -4.40
CA GLU A 151 -2.13 -2.59 -4.45
C GLU A 151 -1.98 -3.16 -3.03
N CYS A 152 -3.12 -3.37 -2.39
CA CYS A 152 -3.23 -4.09 -1.13
C CYS A 152 -4.50 -4.96 -1.15
N LYS A 153 -4.36 -6.25 -0.81
CA LYS A 153 -5.51 -7.20 -0.80
C LYS A 153 -6.41 -6.96 0.40
N GLU A 154 -5.82 -6.59 1.52
CA GLU A 154 -6.49 -6.34 2.79
C GLU A 154 -7.06 -4.91 2.91
N TYR A 155 -7.12 -4.17 1.80
CA TYR A 155 -7.74 -2.84 1.74
C TYR A 155 -9.26 -2.93 1.58
N GLU A 156 -10.00 -2.45 2.58
CA GLU A 156 -11.47 -2.48 2.60
C GLU A 156 -12.12 -1.10 2.41
N GLY A 157 -11.32 -0.04 2.22
CA GLY A 157 -11.80 1.34 2.10
C GLY A 157 -12.73 1.60 0.90
N VAL A 158 -12.77 0.69 -0.08
CA VAL A 158 -13.73 0.75 -1.20
C VAL A 158 -15.18 0.76 -0.70
N THR A 159 -15.46 0.02 0.37
CA THR A 159 -16.79 -0.03 1.01
C THR A 159 -17.21 1.31 1.63
N MET A 160 -16.25 2.18 1.89
CA MET A 160 -16.46 3.55 2.38
C MET A 160 -16.43 4.59 1.27
N GLY A 161 -16.46 4.17 0.01
CA GLY A 161 -16.41 5.07 -1.14
C GLY A 161 -15.00 5.57 -1.48
N PHE A 162 -13.94 4.97 -0.94
CA PHE A 162 -12.55 5.28 -1.31
C PHE A 162 -12.01 4.23 -2.29
N PRO A 163 -12.04 4.48 -3.61
CA PRO A 163 -11.52 3.53 -4.59
C PRO A 163 -10.00 3.36 -4.43
N LYS A 164 -9.44 2.27 -4.96
CA LYS A 164 -7.99 2.03 -5.00
C LYS A 164 -7.28 3.05 -5.89
N LEU A 165 -7.78 3.23 -7.12
CA LEU A 165 -7.35 4.27 -8.03
C LEU A 165 -8.02 5.60 -7.68
N GLN A 166 -7.23 6.59 -7.26
CA GLN A 166 -7.70 7.94 -6.94
C GLN A 166 -6.89 8.98 -7.75
N PRO A 167 -7.55 9.82 -8.58
CA PRO A 167 -6.89 10.88 -9.31
C PRO A 167 -6.76 12.17 -8.48
N THR A 168 -5.79 13.00 -8.84
CA THR A 168 -5.78 14.43 -8.50
C THR A 168 -6.76 15.21 -9.39
N ASP A 169 -6.98 16.49 -9.07
CA ASP A 169 -7.45 17.43 -10.07
C ASP A 169 -6.38 17.66 -11.15
N VAL A 170 -6.74 18.44 -12.18
CA VAL A 170 -5.85 18.78 -13.30
C VAL A 170 -5.23 20.15 -13.05
N HIS A 171 -3.93 20.27 -13.28
CA HIS A 171 -3.24 21.55 -13.38
C HIS A 171 -3.05 21.90 -14.86
N LEU A 172 -3.79 22.89 -15.35
CA LEU A 172 -3.78 23.29 -16.76
C LEU A 172 -2.58 24.18 -17.10
N GLY A 173 -1.98 23.97 -18.27
CA GLY A 173 -1.00 24.86 -18.87
C GLY A 173 0.35 24.94 -18.14
N SER A 174 0.76 23.87 -17.46
CA SER A 174 2.04 23.78 -16.75
C SER A 174 3.21 23.93 -17.72
N THR A 175 4.19 24.76 -17.35
CA THR A 175 5.49 24.86 -18.04
C THR A 175 6.55 23.94 -17.42
N GLY A 176 6.11 22.83 -16.81
CA GLY A 176 6.96 21.83 -16.17
C GLY A 176 6.81 21.76 -14.65
N ASN A 177 6.15 22.74 -14.02
CA ASN A 177 5.82 22.74 -12.60
C ASN A 177 4.30 22.77 -12.42
N ALA A 178 3.75 21.88 -11.58
CA ALA A 178 2.34 21.83 -11.27
C ALA A 178 2.13 21.78 -9.75
N ILE A 179 1.13 22.50 -9.25
CA ILE A 179 0.77 22.55 -7.83
C ILE A 179 -0.63 21.95 -7.66
N PHE A 180 -0.79 21.07 -6.66
CA PHE A 180 -2.02 20.32 -6.42
C PHE A 180 -2.61 20.60 -5.03
N ASN A 181 -1.80 20.44 -3.97
CA ASN A 181 -2.30 20.36 -2.60
C ASN A 181 -3.50 19.40 -2.50
N TRP A 182 -3.31 18.16 -2.94
CA TRP A 182 -4.38 17.19 -3.11
C TRP A 182 -4.19 15.98 -2.21
N ARG A 183 -5.21 15.65 -1.40
CA ARG A 183 -5.21 14.48 -0.50
C ARG A 183 -5.77 13.23 -1.18
N ILE A 184 -5.04 12.15 -1.08
CA ILE A 184 -5.49 10.78 -1.33
C ILE A 184 -5.62 10.08 0.02
N VAL A 185 -6.71 9.34 0.23
CA VAL A 185 -7.01 8.69 1.51
C VAL A 185 -7.32 7.22 1.27
N TYR A 186 -6.63 6.35 2.00
CA TYR A 186 -6.84 4.91 2.00
C TYR A 186 -7.16 4.42 3.43
N PRO A 187 -8.44 4.41 3.84
CA PRO A 187 -8.85 3.90 5.15
C PRO A 187 -9.00 2.37 5.16
N ARG A 188 -9.02 1.77 6.35
CA ARG A 188 -9.28 0.35 6.58
C ARG A 188 -8.36 -0.60 5.81
N ILE A 189 -7.06 -0.37 5.92
CA ILE A 189 -6.07 -1.39 5.59
C ILE A 189 -5.98 -2.35 6.78
N VAL A 190 -6.45 -3.58 6.61
CA VAL A 190 -6.52 -4.57 7.69
C VAL A 190 -5.17 -5.26 7.85
N MET A 191 -4.64 -5.24 9.07
CA MET A 191 -3.37 -5.89 9.41
C MET A 191 -3.59 -7.30 9.96
N PRO A 192 -2.68 -8.25 9.66
CA PRO A 192 -1.45 -8.09 8.87
C PRO A 192 -1.69 -8.10 7.36
N THR A 193 -0.89 -7.33 6.61
CA THR A 193 -0.88 -7.31 5.13
C THR A 193 0.29 -8.11 4.58
N LYS A 194 0.09 -8.88 3.50
CA LYS A 194 1.21 -9.55 2.80
C LYS A 194 2.02 -8.59 1.92
N SER A 195 1.34 -7.66 1.26
CA SER A 195 1.90 -6.61 0.42
C SER A 195 1.04 -5.35 0.51
N CYS A 196 1.68 -4.21 0.38
CA CYS A 196 1.00 -2.91 0.34
C CYS A 196 1.87 -1.98 -0.50
N THR A 197 1.59 -1.92 -1.80
CA THR A 197 2.35 -1.11 -2.76
C THR A 197 1.46 0.02 -3.26
N MET A 198 2.05 1.17 -3.53
CA MET A 198 1.36 2.33 -4.07
C MET A 198 2.04 2.80 -5.36
N ASP A 199 1.26 2.91 -6.42
CA ASP A 199 1.71 3.33 -7.74
C ASP A 199 1.22 4.74 -8.04
N LEU A 200 2.15 5.65 -8.28
CA LEU A 200 1.86 7.01 -8.75
C LEU A 200 2.13 7.04 -10.26
N LYS A 201 1.12 7.46 -11.03
CA LYS A 201 1.21 7.60 -12.48
C LYS A 201 0.95 9.05 -12.87
N LEU A 202 1.84 9.59 -13.69
CA LEU A 202 1.82 10.95 -14.21
C LEU A 202 1.24 10.95 -15.62
N TYR A 203 0.29 11.85 -15.87
CA TYR A 203 -0.40 11.96 -17.15
C TYR A 203 -0.43 13.39 -17.67
N GLN A 204 -0.44 13.49 -18.99
CA GLN A 204 -0.95 14.63 -19.73
C GLN A 204 -2.47 14.49 -19.84
N ALA A 205 -3.20 15.35 -19.15
CA ALA A 205 -4.65 15.38 -19.18
C ALA A 205 -5.16 15.91 -20.53
N ASN A 206 -6.18 15.27 -21.07
CA ASN A 206 -6.84 15.71 -22.30
C ASN A 206 -8.32 15.96 -22.04
N PHE A 207 -8.87 17.00 -22.67
CA PHE A 207 -10.30 17.34 -22.48
C PHE A 207 -11.23 16.41 -23.26
N VAL A 208 -10.83 16.00 -24.48
CA VAL A 208 -11.67 15.24 -25.42
C VAL A 208 -11.22 13.78 -25.56
N SER A 209 -9.90 13.55 -25.61
CA SER A 209 -9.31 12.22 -25.75
C SER A 209 -8.93 11.62 -24.40
N ALA A 210 -8.51 10.34 -24.41
CA ALA A 210 -7.90 9.72 -23.25
C ALA A 210 -6.65 10.51 -22.83
N ASP A 211 -6.34 10.48 -21.53
CA ASP A 211 -5.10 11.06 -21.01
C ASP A 211 -3.90 10.27 -21.51
N GLU A 212 -2.81 10.97 -21.77
CA GLU A 212 -1.57 10.36 -22.25
C GLU A 212 -0.63 10.10 -21.08
N PHE A 213 -0.08 8.88 -21.01
CA PHE A 213 0.84 8.50 -19.95
C PHE A 213 2.21 9.18 -20.15
N ILE A 214 2.77 9.74 -19.07
CA ILE A 214 4.10 10.36 -19.08
C ILE A 214 5.11 9.46 -18.36
N GLY A 215 4.79 9.01 -17.15
CA GLY A 215 5.71 8.20 -16.34
C GLY A 215 5.08 7.70 -15.04
N ALA A 216 5.78 6.78 -14.36
CA ALA A 216 5.29 6.17 -13.13
C ALA A 216 6.40 6.03 -12.08
N VAL A 217 5.98 5.81 -10.83
CA VAL A 217 6.84 5.42 -9.71
C VAL A 217 6.03 4.57 -8.73
N SER A 218 6.63 3.49 -8.25
CA SER A 218 6.01 2.57 -7.29
C SER A 218 6.74 2.62 -5.95
N VAL A 219 5.98 2.57 -4.85
CA VAL A 219 6.51 2.66 -3.49
C VAL A 219 5.95 1.51 -2.65
N ASP A 220 6.84 0.75 -2.01
CA ASP A 220 6.44 -0.25 -1.01
C ASP A 220 6.13 0.44 0.33
N LEU A 221 4.88 0.31 0.77
CA LEU A 221 4.35 0.89 2.00
C LEU A 221 4.28 -0.11 3.15
N ARG A 222 4.55 -1.40 2.89
CA ARG A 222 4.37 -2.50 3.86
C ARG A 222 5.10 -2.24 5.18
N ARG A 223 6.36 -1.81 5.12
CA ARG A 223 7.17 -1.56 6.33
C ARG A 223 6.58 -0.47 7.21
N TYR A 224 5.93 0.54 6.62
CA TYR A 224 5.32 1.64 7.37
C TYR A 224 4.03 1.19 8.05
N VAL A 225 3.15 0.48 7.33
CA VAL A 225 1.90 -0.05 7.92
C VAL A 225 2.19 -1.11 8.98
N GLU A 226 3.16 -2.00 8.79
CA GLU A 226 3.58 -2.97 9.81
C GLU A 226 4.17 -2.30 11.05
N ARG A 227 4.87 -1.18 10.89
CA ARG A 227 5.43 -0.44 12.02
C ARG A 227 4.35 0.27 12.82
N VAL A 228 3.40 0.97 12.17
CA VAL A 228 2.24 1.55 12.84
C VAL A 228 1.41 0.47 13.55
N ALA A 229 1.23 -0.70 12.93
CA ALA A 229 0.53 -1.83 13.53
C ALA A 229 1.23 -2.45 14.74
N ARG A 230 2.52 -2.20 14.92
CA ARG A 230 3.29 -2.77 16.03
C ARG A 230 3.44 -1.76 17.16
N ASP A 231 3.81 -0.55 16.78
CA ASP A 231 4.20 0.51 17.71
C ASP A 231 2.98 1.33 18.16
N MET A 232 1.85 1.25 17.43
CA MET A 232 0.64 2.06 17.63
C MET A 232 0.89 3.58 17.50
N ASP A 233 2.03 3.96 16.92
CA ASP A 233 2.46 5.33 16.76
C ASP A 233 2.34 5.77 15.30
N MET A 234 1.77 6.96 15.10
CA MET A 234 1.67 7.57 13.78
C MET A 234 3.05 7.83 13.17
N ILE A 235 3.23 7.44 11.91
CA ILE A 235 4.41 7.80 11.11
C ILE A 235 4.05 8.95 10.18
N TYR A 236 4.91 9.96 10.12
CA TYR A 236 4.82 11.09 9.20
C TYR A 236 6.07 11.16 8.32
N ILE A 237 5.88 11.22 7.01
CA ILE A 237 6.91 11.49 6.02
C ILE A 237 6.75 12.94 5.57
N GLU A 238 7.70 13.78 5.96
CA GLU A 238 7.71 15.20 5.66
C GLU A 238 8.36 15.49 4.30
N LYS A 239 7.57 16.05 3.37
CA LYS A 239 8.01 16.67 2.11
C LYS A 239 9.09 15.89 1.36
N ALA A 240 8.83 14.63 1.11
CA ALA A 240 9.70 13.77 0.31
C ALA A 240 9.45 14.00 -1.19
N ASP A 241 10.47 13.71 -2.00
CA ASP A 241 10.41 13.76 -3.46
C ASP A 241 10.60 12.36 -4.05
N LEU A 242 9.81 12.02 -5.07
CA LEU A 242 9.98 10.82 -5.90
C LEU A 242 10.13 11.23 -7.37
N GLN A 243 10.88 10.45 -8.14
CA GLN A 243 11.09 10.66 -9.57
C GLN A 243 10.20 9.72 -10.38
N PHE A 244 9.58 10.24 -11.43
CA PHE A 244 8.85 9.44 -12.40
C PHE A 244 9.78 9.02 -13.54
N THR A 245 9.66 7.77 -13.99
CA THR A 245 10.39 7.26 -15.15
C THR A 245 9.43 6.84 -16.27
N ALA A 246 9.85 7.05 -17.53
CA ALA A 246 9.02 6.87 -18.72
C ALA A 246 8.60 5.41 -19.02
N GLY A 247 9.17 4.42 -18.32
CA GLY A 247 8.94 2.98 -18.56
C GLY A 247 8.47 2.17 -17.36
N ALA A 248 8.28 2.79 -16.18
CA ALA A 248 7.94 2.05 -14.95
C ALA A 248 6.50 1.50 -14.93
N ALA A 249 5.62 1.92 -15.85
CA ALA A 249 4.30 1.31 -16.01
C ALA A 249 4.34 0.17 -17.05
N GLY A 250 5.14 -0.85 -16.78
CA GLY A 250 5.11 -2.08 -17.57
C GLY A 250 3.92 -2.95 -17.17
N GLU A 251 2.80 -2.84 -17.90
CA GLU A 251 2.05 -4.06 -18.21
C GLU A 251 3.00 -4.96 -19.01
N GLY A 252 3.26 -6.17 -18.50
CA GLY A 252 4.19 -7.10 -19.13
C GLY A 252 3.72 -7.52 -20.51
N GLU A 253 4.42 -7.09 -21.55
CA GLU A 253 4.49 -7.82 -22.81
C GLU A 253 5.70 -8.77 -22.74
N GLU A 254 5.39 -10.07 -22.60
CA GLU A 254 6.35 -11.13 -22.88
C GLU A 254 6.75 -11.08 -24.36
N GLY A 255 8.03 -10.88 -24.65
CA GLY A 255 8.60 -11.28 -25.94
C GLY A 255 9.67 -10.35 -26.50
N GLY A 256 10.94 -10.74 -26.37
CA GLY A 256 12.03 -10.18 -27.16
C GLY A 256 13.39 -10.37 -26.51
N ASP A 257 14.05 -11.48 -26.82
CA ASP A 257 15.48 -11.66 -26.56
C ASP A 257 16.27 -10.61 -27.38
N GLY A 258 16.65 -9.52 -26.71
CA GLY A 258 17.49 -8.46 -27.28
C GLY A 258 17.01 -7.06 -26.91
N ALA A 259 17.21 -6.64 -25.66
CA ALA A 259 17.04 -5.25 -25.27
C ALA A 259 18.31 -4.76 -24.56
N ASP A 260 19.10 -3.96 -25.26
CA ASP A 260 20.01 -3.02 -24.61
C ASP A 260 19.19 -2.24 -23.58
N ALA A 261 19.68 -2.16 -22.34
CA ALA A 261 18.99 -1.51 -21.25
C ALA A 261 18.65 -0.06 -21.64
N ALA A 262 17.38 0.18 -22.02
CA ALA A 262 16.88 1.51 -22.29
C ALA A 262 17.09 2.36 -21.03
N GLU A 263 17.87 3.44 -21.13
CA GLU A 263 18.09 4.35 -20.02
C GLU A 263 16.73 4.87 -19.54
N GLU A 264 16.39 4.61 -18.27
CA GLU A 264 15.17 5.12 -17.67
C GLU A 264 15.20 6.66 -17.65
N GLU A 265 14.54 7.27 -18.63
CA GLU A 265 14.43 8.73 -18.71
C GLU A 265 13.57 9.24 -17.53
N THR A 266 14.15 10.12 -16.71
CA THR A 266 13.38 10.85 -15.69
C THR A 266 12.50 11.88 -16.36
N VAL A 267 11.19 11.74 -16.21
CA VAL A 267 10.18 12.58 -16.90
C VAL A 267 9.45 13.56 -15.96
N GLY A 268 9.88 13.61 -14.71
CA GLY A 268 9.36 14.53 -13.71
C GLY A 268 9.64 14.03 -12.30
N SER A 269 9.24 14.85 -11.32
CA SER A 269 9.27 14.48 -9.91
C SER A 269 8.00 14.94 -9.20
N VAL A 270 7.62 14.25 -8.13
CA VAL A 270 6.50 14.62 -7.25
C VAL A 270 6.99 14.84 -5.84
N GLN A 271 6.67 16.01 -5.29
CA GLN A 271 6.80 16.30 -3.87
C GLN A 271 5.51 15.93 -3.15
N PHE A 272 5.64 15.19 -2.06
CA PHE A 272 4.50 14.73 -1.28
C PHE A 272 4.77 14.67 0.22
N GLU A 273 3.69 14.56 0.98
CA GLU A 273 3.70 14.26 2.42
C GLU A 273 2.82 13.03 2.67
N MET A 274 3.22 12.15 3.59
CA MET A 274 2.43 10.96 3.94
C MET A 274 2.25 10.78 5.44
N TRP A 275 1.07 10.30 5.81
CA TRP A 275 0.76 9.88 7.17
C TRP A 275 0.29 8.44 7.17
N PHE A 276 0.79 7.67 8.12
CA PHE A 276 0.35 6.33 8.43
C PHE A 276 -0.12 6.36 9.88
N MET A 277 -1.37 6.02 10.13
CA MET A 277 -1.94 6.06 11.48
C MET A 277 -2.97 4.95 11.67
N THR A 278 -3.26 4.63 12.91
CA THR A 278 -4.35 3.69 13.20
C THR A 278 -5.69 4.29 12.75
N GLN A 279 -6.65 3.46 12.36
CA GLN A 279 -7.98 3.93 11.97
C GLN A 279 -8.67 4.67 13.12
N SER A 280 -8.39 4.29 14.37
CA SER A 280 -8.88 4.99 15.57
C SER A 280 -8.39 6.44 15.63
N GLU A 281 -7.09 6.68 15.42
CA GLU A 281 -6.53 8.03 15.34
C GLU A 281 -7.07 8.81 14.13
N ALA A 282 -7.19 8.15 12.99
CA ALA A 282 -7.71 8.76 11.76
C ALA A 282 -9.15 9.25 11.91
N ASN A 283 -9.98 8.48 12.61
CA ASN A 283 -11.38 8.83 12.91
C ASN A 283 -11.50 10.09 13.77
N GLN A 284 -10.49 10.39 14.61
CA GLN A 284 -10.42 11.63 15.38
C GLN A 284 -9.94 12.82 14.52
N LYS A 285 -9.11 12.53 13.50
CA LYS A 285 -8.55 13.51 12.56
C LYS A 285 -9.29 13.46 11.22
N ARG A 286 -10.63 13.59 11.21
CA ARG A 286 -11.47 13.36 10.01
C ARG A 286 -11.03 14.25 8.84
N ASN A 287 -10.92 13.67 7.64
CA ASN A 287 -10.70 14.45 6.41
C ASN A 287 -11.44 13.89 5.18
N GLY A 288 -11.78 14.77 4.25
CA GLY A 288 -12.29 14.45 2.92
C GLY A 288 -11.17 14.19 1.90
N LYS A 289 -11.56 13.75 0.71
CA LYS A 289 -10.64 13.57 -0.43
C LYS A 289 -10.24 14.91 -1.02
N GLY A 290 -9.07 14.97 -1.63
CA GLY A 290 -8.56 16.19 -2.23
C GLY A 290 -8.51 17.31 -1.20
N ARG A 291 -9.40 18.30 -1.37
CA ARG A 291 -9.53 19.47 -0.51
C ARG A 291 -10.95 19.61 0.05
N GLU A 292 -11.74 18.55 -0.03
CA GLU A 292 -13.12 18.49 0.45
C GLU A 292 -13.18 18.49 1.99
N ASP A 293 -14.30 18.97 2.52
CA ASP A 293 -14.57 18.93 3.95
C ASP A 293 -14.83 17.50 4.44
N PRO A 294 -14.43 17.15 5.68
CA PRO A 294 -13.63 17.97 6.60
C PRO A 294 -12.18 18.14 6.10
N ASN A 295 -11.55 19.29 6.36
CA ASN A 295 -10.24 19.63 5.79
C ASN A 295 -9.31 20.22 6.86
N ASP A 296 -8.99 19.40 7.85
CA ASP A 296 -8.32 19.85 9.09
C ASP A 296 -6.93 19.23 9.29
N PHE A 297 -6.65 18.04 8.73
CA PHE A 297 -5.39 17.32 9.02
C PHE A 297 -4.76 16.63 7.79
N PRO A 298 -3.81 17.29 7.11
CA PRO A 298 -3.54 18.73 7.18
C PRO A 298 -4.67 19.53 6.50
N GLN A 299 -4.77 20.81 6.83
CA GLN A 299 -5.60 21.73 6.06
C GLN A 299 -4.94 22.01 4.70
N LEU A 300 -5.71 21.86 3.63
CA LEU A 300 -5.26 22.04 2.26
C LEU A 300 -5.98 23.20 1.59
N VAL A 301 -5.22 24.04 0.90
CA VAL A 301 -5.75 25.21 0.18
C VAL A 301 -5.70 24.93 -1.31
N THR A 302 -6.78 25.28 -2.02
CA THR A 302 -6.83 25.20 -3.49
C THR A 302 -5.77 26.14 -4.09
N PRO A 303 -4.81 25.63 -4.88
CA PRO A 303 -3.86 26.49 -5.56
C PRO A 303 -4.56 27.39 -6.59
N ALA A 304 -4.08 28.62 -6.76
CA ALA A 304 -4.62 29.54 -7.76
C ALA A 304 -4.17 29.21 -9.20
N GLU A 305 -2.98 28.63 -9.34
CA GLU A 305 -2.37 28.31 -10.63
C GLU A 305 -2.99 27.08 -11.30
N GLY A 306 -3.07 27.10 -12.63
CA GLY A 306 -3.53 26.00 -13.48
C GLY A 306 -5.02 25.69 -13.38
N ARG A 307 -5.81 26.63 -12.84
CA ARG A 307 -7.25 26.48 -12.54
C ARG A 307 -8.06 27.74 -12.92
N GLY A 308 -7.43 28.72 -13.58
CA GLY A 308 -8.09 29.96 -13.97
C GLY A 308 -8.97 29.80 -15.21
N TRP A 309 -9.97 30.67 -15.38
CA TRP A 309 -10.81 30.71 -16.60
C TRP A 309 -9.99 30.88 -17.88
N GLY A 310 -8.87 31.60 -17.81
CA GLY A 310 -7.94 31.74 -18.93
C GLY A 310 -7.22 30.43 -19.29
N ASP A 311 -6.93 29.58 -18.30
CA ASP A 311 -6.28 28.28 -18.52
C ASP A 311 -7.27 27.28 -19.11
N VAL A 312 -8.50 27.29 -18.61
CA VAL A 312 -9.61 26.47 -19.15
C VAL A 312 -9.86 26.82 -20.61
N LEU A 313 -10.00 28.12 -20.95
CA LEU A 313 -10.18 28.55 -22.34
C LEU A 313 -8.95 28.31 -23.22
N GLY A 314 -7.74 28.31 -22.64
CA GLY A 314 -6.51 27.94 -23.32
C GLY A 314 -6.48 26.47 -23.75
N GLY A 315 -6.98 25.55 -22.90
CA GLY A 315 -7.13 24.12 -23.22
C GLY A 315 -8.26 23.84 -24.24
N PHE A 316 -9.19 24.78 -24.41
CA PHE A 316 -10.17 24.80 -25.50
C PHE A 316 -9.62 25.41 -26.79
N SER A 317 -8.33 25.27 -27.10
CA SER A 317 -7.80 25.64 -28.42
C SER A 317 -8.34 24.70 -29.52
N LEU A 318 -9.65 24.75 -29.77
CA LEU A 318 -10.20 24.73 -31.10
C LEU A 318 -9.36 25.75 -31.89
N SER A 319 -8.37 25.25 -32.62
CA SER A 319 -7.91 25.92 -33.83
C SER A 319 -9.12 25.95 -34.77
N LEU A 320 -10.06 26.84 -34.49
CA LEU A 320 -11.04 27.23 -35.48
C LEU A 320 -10.19 27.67 -36.65
N PRO A 321 -10.28 26.98 -37.82
CA PRO A 321 -9.55 27.41 -39.00
C PRO A 321 -9.85 28.89 -39.20
N ASP A 322 -8.91 29.68 -39.71
CA ASP A 322 -9.10 31.13 -39.82
C ASP A 322 -10.29 31.44 -40.75
N LEU A 323 -11.45 31.47 -40.13
CA LEU A 323 -12.78 31.53 -40.71
C LEU A 323 -13.05 33.02 -40.91
N GLY A 324 -12.23 33.67 -41.74
CA GLY A 324 -12.14 35.13 -41.90
C GLY A 324 -13.43 35.90 -41.59
N LEU A 325 -14.31 36.06 -42.59
CA LEU A 325 -15.59 36.78 -42.41
C LEU A 325 -16.58 36.03 -41.48
N MET A 326 -16.39 34.73 -41.29
CA MET A 326 -17.26 33.84 -40.51
C MET A 326 -17.10 33.99 -38.98
N LYS A 327 -15.96 34.51 -38.50
CA LYS A 327 -15.76 34.90 -37.08
C LYS A 327 -16.74 35.96 -36.59
N LYS A 328 -17.27 36.80 -37.48
CA LYS A 328 -18.28 37.82 -37.15
C LYS A 328 -19.71 37.35 -37.39
N VAL A 329 -19.90 36.38 -38.28
CA VAL A 329 -21.23 35.90 -38.70
C VAL A 329 -21.74 34.80 -37.77
N ILE A 330 -20.88 33.89 -37.29
CA ILE A 330 -21.29 32.78 -36.40
C ILE A 330 -21.88 33.26 -35.07
N PRO A 331 -21.28 34.23 -34.34
CA PRO A 331 -21.88 34.77 -33.12
C PRO A 331 -23.23 35.44 -33.40
N LEU A 332 -23.37 36.07 -34.57
CA LEU A 332 -24.59 36.76 -34.98
C LEU A 332 -25.71 35.76 -35.33
N ILE A 333 -25.37 34.63 -35.96
CA ILE A 333 -26.30 33.51 -36.22
C ILE A 333 -26.73 32.83 -34.92
N LEU A 334 -25.79 32.59 -34.00
CA LEU A 334 -26.11 32.00 -32.69
C LEU A 334 -26.98 32.94 -31.86
N PHE A 335 -26.70 34.25 -31.91
CA PHE A 335 -27.51 35.27 -31.25
C PHE A 335 -28.91 35.36 -31.86
N THR A 336 -29.05 35.33 -33.19
CA THR A 336 -30.38 35.34 -33.83
C THR A 336 -31.16 34.05 -33.57
N LEU A 337 -30.52 32.88 -33.55
CA LEU A 337 -31.14 31.62 -33.14
C LEU A 337 -31.60 31.68 -31.68
N LEU A 338 -30.78 32.21 -30.77
CA LEU A 338 -31.15 32.41 -29.37
C LEU A 338 -32.36 33.36 -29.24
N CYS A 339 -32.36 34.48 -29.99
CA CYS A 339 -33.48 35.41 -30.03
C CYS A 339 -34.75 34.76 -30.60
N LEU A 340 -34.65 33.93 -31.64
CA LEU A 340 -35.80 33.19 -32.20
C LEU A 340 -36.37 32.17 -31.21
N VAL A 341 -35.51 31.47 -30.47
CA VAL A 341 -35.92 30.55 -29.40
C VAL A 341 -36.61 31.31 -28.26
N LEU A 342 -36.07 32.47 -27.86
CA LEU A 342 -36.68 33.33 -26.85
C LEU A 342 -38.01 33.92 -27.30
N LEU A 343 -38.12 34.37 -28.55
CA LEU A 343 -39.37 34.89 -29.13
C LEU A 343 -40.46 33.80 -29.20
N ARG A 344 -40.08 32.56 -29.54
CA ARG A 344 -40.98 31.40 -29.48
C ARG A 344 -41.43 31.09 -28.04
N PHE A 345 -40.54 31.24 -27.06
CA PHE A 345 -40.86 31.02 -25.65
C PHE A 345 -41.82 32.08 -25.07
N VAL A 346 -41.77 33.31 -25.60
CA VAL A 346 -42.66 34.42 -25.21
C VAL A 346 -43.95 34.44 -26.06
N GLY A 347 -44.13 33.48 -26.98
CA GLY A 347 -45.35 33.33 -27.79
C GLY A 347 -45.54 34.40 -28.86
N LEU A 348 -44.47 35.10 -29.24
CA LEU A 348 -44.47 36.16 -30.25
C LEU A 348 -44.15 35.64 -31.67
N LEU A 349 -43.95 34.33 -31.83
CA LEU A 349 -43.48 33.68 -33.06
C LEU A 349 -44.14 32.32 -33.29
#